data_AF-A0A059CCN9-F1
#
_entry.id   AF-A0A059CCN9-F1
#
_cell.length_a   1.000
_cell.length_b   1.000
_cell.length_c   1.000
_cell.angle_alpha   90.00
_cell.angle_beta   90.00
_cell.angle_gamma   90.00
#
_symmetry.space_group_name_H-M   'P 1'
#
loop_
_entity.id
_entity.type
_entity.pdbx_description
1 polymer ?
#
loop_
_entity_poly.entity_id
_entity_poly.type
_entity_poly.pdbx_seq_one_letter_code
_entity_poly.pdbx_strand_id
1 'polypeptide(L)'
;MGRRFIAVQGVVYCKSCKYSGVETLLGATPVLVLYFFLYGVVVISCFSPMSHISRSCRFDDEVSFFAGAVVKLECNNTKYRPTVQTAKTDKNGYFFLKAPKTITTYAFHKCMASLASSPVPSCQKPSALHGGTVGAVLRPEKPVMIDKLPYTVFTVGPFAFEPQCKH
;
A
#
# COMPACT_ATOMS: atom_id res chain seq x y z
N MET A 1 20.88 -17.40 10.76
CA MET A 1 19.57 -16.77 10.47
C MET A 1 18.68 -17.84 9.81
N GLY A 2 17.61 -18.29 10.47
CA GLY A 2 16.72 -19.31 9.90
C GLY A 2 15.88 -18.79 8.73
N ARG A 3 15.32 -19.69 7.90
CA ARG A 3 14.36 -19.33 6.84
C ARG A 3 13.12 -18.70 7.47
N ARG A 4 12.83 -17.44 7.13
CA ARG A 4 11.63 -16.71 7.56
C ARG A 4 10.90 -16.13 6.35
N PHE A 5 9.61 -15.87 6.51
CA PHE A 5 8.84 -15.14 5.51
C PHE A 5 9.18 -13.65 5.55
N ILE A 6 8.81 -12.94 4.49
CA ILE A 6 9.09 -11.52 4.34
C ILE A 6 7.77 -10.75 4.46
N ALA A 7 7.78 -9.68 5.24
CA ALA A 7 6.79 -8.62 5.17
C ALA A 7 7.50 -7.29 4.99
N VAL A 8 6.92 -6.37 4.24
CA VAL A 8 7.48 -5.05 3.98
C VAL A 8 6.53 -3.98 4.49
N GLN A 9 7.07 -2.98 5.16
CA GLN A 9 6.31 -1.85 5.69
C GLN A 9 6.94 -0.52 5.32
N GLY A 10 6.11 0.51 5.25
CA GLY A 10 6.53 1.87 4.95
C GLY A 10 5.34 2.83 4.92
N VAL A 11 5.62 4.06 4.52
CA VAL A 11 4.63 5.14 4.43
C VAL A 11 4.71 5.80 3.06
N VAL A 12 3.58 6.25 2.54
CA VAL A 12 3.45 6.94 1.26
C VAL A 12 2.81 8.31 1.46
N TYR A 13 3.44 9.32 0.89
CA TYR A 13 3.01 10.71 0.96
C TYR A 13 2.69 11.31 -0.41
N CYS A 14 1.94 12.41 -0.41
CA CYS A 14 1.84 13.33 -1.51
C CYS A 14 2.72 14.53 -1.22
N LYS A 15 3.68 14.85 -2.09
CA LYS A 15 4.52 16.04 -1.93
C LYS A 15 3.68 17.31 -2.11
N SER A 16 4.13 18.39 -1.47
CA SER A 16 3.52 19.72 -1.63
C SER A 16 3.97 20.39 -2.93
N CYS A 17 3.06 21.16 -3.56
CA CYS A 17 3.37 21.93 -4.75
C CYS A 17 4.47 22.98 -4.55
N LYS A 18 4.66 23.45 -3.31
CA LYS A 18 5.73 24.40 -2.96
C LYS A 18 7.13 23.84 -3.22
N TYR A 19 7.28 22.52 -3.15
CA TYR A 19 8.56 21.82 -3.32
C TYR A 19 8.49 20.77 -4.43
N SER A 20 7.68 21.03 -5.46
CA SER A 20 7.60 20.18 -6.64
C SER A 20 9.00 19.97 -7.25
N GLY A 21 9.35 18.72 -7.56
CA GLY A 21 10.66 18.38 -8.12
C GLY A 21 11.85 18.39 -7.15
N VAL A 22 11.69 18.80 -5.89
CA VAL A 22 12.74 18.74 -4.86
C VAL A 22 12.58 17.48 -4.00
N GLU A 23 13.66 16.81 -3.62
CA GLU A 23 13.63 15.61 -2.75
C GLU A 23 13.35 15.97 -1.28
N THR A 24 12.16 16.50 -1.01
CA THR A 24 11.72 16.86 0.34
C THR A 24 10.29 16.42 0.61
N LEU A 25 10.03 16.12 1.89
CA LEU A 25 8.71 15.81 2.42
C LEU A 25 8.13 16.97 3.24
N LEU A 26 8.73 18.16 3.18
CA LEU A 26 8.21 19.34 3.87
C LEU A 26 6.82 19.71 3.33
N GLY A 27 5.83 19.74 4.23
CA GLY A 27 4.43 20.01 3.88
C GLY A 27 3.73 18.89 3.11
N ALA A 28 4.32 17.69 3.07
CA ALA A 28 3.69 16.53 2.45
C ALA A 28 2.54 15.98 3.30
N THR A 29 1.51 15.45 2.67
CA THR A 29 0.33 14.86 3.32
C THR A 29 0.23 13.36 3.04
N PRO A 30 -0.36 12.55 3.93
CA PRO A 30 -0.58 11.13 3.62
C PRO A 30 -1.49 10.98 2.41
N VAL A 31 -1.18 10.01 1.53
CA VAL A 31 -2.00 9.76 0.32
C VAL A 31 -3.30 9.07 0.73
N LEU A 32 -4.36 9.86 0.85
CA LEU A 32 -5.68 9.39 1.20
C LEU A 32 -6.73 10.12 0.37
N VAL A 33 -7.66 9.37 -0.22
CA VAL A 33 -8.94 9.94 -0.67
C VAL A 33 -9.99 9.57 0.37
N LEU A 34 -10.49 10.60 1.06
CA LEU A 34 -11.77 10.54 1.74
C LEU A 34 -12.85 10.60 0.65
N TYR A 35 -13.45 9.47 0.32
CA TYR A 35 -14.74 9.51 -0.38
C TYR A 35 -15.78 9.99 0.63
N PHE A 36 -15.91 11.32 0.77
CA PHE A 36 -17.20 11.87 1.14
C PHE A 36 -18.11 11.59 -0.06
N PHE A 37 -18.80 10.45 -0.04
CA PHE A 37 -19.92 10.25 -0.94
C PHE A 37 -20.96 11.30 -0.58
N LEU A 38 -20.84 12.48 -1.21
CA LEU A 38 -21.93 13.41 -1.47
C LEU A 38 -22.88 12.79 -2.50
N TYR A 39 -23.34 11.56 -2.26
CA TYR A 39 -24.40 10.91 -3.02
C TYR A 39 -25.11 9.96 -2.07
N GLY A 40 -26.23 10.42 -1.53
CA GLY A 40 -27.21 9.55 -0.92
C GLY A 40 -27.63 8.44 -1.89
N VAL A 41 -28.07 7.32 -1.31
CA VAL A 41 -28.75 6.22 -2.01
C VAL A 41 -27.85 5.32 -2.85
N VAL A 42 -26.95 4.57 -2.21
CA VAL A 42 -26.55 3.25 -2.77
C VAL A 42 -27.64 2.24 -2.41
N VAL A 43 -28.68 2.27 -3.24
CA VAL A 43 -29.37 1.09 -3.79
C VAL A 43 -29.58 -0.06 -2.79
N ILE A 44 -30.54 0.14 -1.90
CA ILE A 44 -31.31 -0.95 -1.27
C ILE A 44 -32.22 -1.54 -2.36
N SER A 45 -31.67 -2.26 -3.33
CA SER A 45 -32.46 -3.11 -4.23
C SER A 45 -32.19 -4.59 -3.93
N CYS A 46 -32.31 -4.96 -2.66
CA CYS A 46 -32.72 -6.32 -2.29
C CYS A 46 -34.25 -6.37 -2.35
N PHE A 47 -34.83 -6.31 -3.55
CA PHE A 47 -36.21 -6.76 -3.76
C PHE A 47 -36.14 -8.24 -4.16
N SER A 48 -36.33 -9.13 -3.19
CA SER A 48 -36.72 -10.52 -3.45
C SER A 48 -37.73 -10.92 -2.39
N PRO A 49 -38.92 -11.42 -2.78
CA PRO A 49 -40.03 -11.63 -1.87
C PRO A 49 -39.76 -12.85 -0.98
N MET A 50 -39.75 -12.60 0.33
CA MET A 50 -40.25 -13.44 1.42
C MET A 50 -40.12 -14.97 1.28
N SER A 51 -39.14 -15.58 1.97
CA SER A 51 -39.40 -16.70 2.92
C SER A 51 -38.12 -17.21 3.63
N HIS A 52 -38.22 -17.26 4.96
CA HIS A 52 -37.41 -18.01 5.96
C HIS A 52 -35.96 -17.56 6.31
N ILE A 53 -35.88 -16.77 7.41
CA ILE A 53 -34.99 -16.93 8.59
C ILE A 53 -33.53 -17.34 8.28
N SER A 54 -32.56 -16.44 8.32
CA SER A 54 -31.96 -15.93 9.56
C SER A 54 -31.12 -14.66 9.30
N ARG A 55 -31.21 -13.72 10.25
CA ARG A 55 -30.67 -12.36 10.20
C ARG A 55 -29.15 -12.31 10.39
N SER A 56 -28.43 -11.82 9.39
CA SER A 56 -27.36 -10.82 9.54
C SER A 56 -26.82 -10.41 8.17
N CYS A 57 -27.38 -9.35 7.57
CA CYS A 57 -26.47 -8.33 7.07
C CYS A 57 -26.04 -7.56 8.32
N ARG A 58 -25.07 -8.10 9.06
CA ARG A 58 -24.49 -7.34 10.17
C ARG A 58 -23.70 -6.22 9.52
N PHE A 59 -24.18 -5.02 9.81
CA PHE A 59 -23.60 -3.74 9.46
C PHE A 59 -22.41 -3.52 10.39
N ASP A 60 -21.28 -4.13 10.07
CA ASP A 60 -19.94 -3.67 10.45
C ASP A 60 -19.31 -3.33 9.08
N ASP A 61 -18.93 -2.12 8.73
CA ASP A 61 -18.24 -1.09 9.49
C ASP A 61 -18.79 0.29 9.13
N GLU A 62 -18.38 1.31 9.87
CA GLU A 62 -18.38 2.70 9.44
C GLU A 62 -17.60 2.81 8.12
N VAL A 63 -18.28 2.64 6.96
CA VAL A 63 -17.66 2.57 5.62
C VAL A 63 -17.14 3.95 5.22
N SER A 64 -16.02 4.35 5.81
CA SER A 64 -15.09 5.25 5.16
C SER A 64 -14.32 4.43 4.13
N PHE A 65 -14.81 4.38 2.89
CA PHE A 65 -14.07 3.76 1.79
C PHE A 65 -12.85 4.63 1.48
N PHE A 66 -11.76 4.38 2.19
CA PHE A 66 -10.48 4.99 1.93
C PHE A 66 -9.80 4.24 0.79
N ALA A 67 -9.67 4.89 -0.37
CA ALA A 67 -8.71 4.43 -1.35
C ALA A 67 -7.33 4.95 -0.93
N GLY A 68 -6.41 4.01 -0.65
CA GLY A 68 -5.00 4.28 -0.39
C GLY A 68 -4.14 4.12 -1.64
N ALA A 69 -2.93 4.68 -1.60
CA ALA A 69 -1.90 4.45 -2.62
C ALA A 69 -1.58 2.96 -2.75
N VAL A 70 -1.29 2.52 -3.98
CA VAL A 70 -0.85 1.17 -4.27
C VAL A 70 0.68 1.14 -4.33
N VAL A 71 1.26 0.27 -3.53
CA VAL A 71 2.69 -0.07 -3.58
C VAL A 71 2.87 -1.46 -4.16
N LYS A 72 3.96 -1.67 -4.89
CA LYS A 72 4.36 -2.97 -5.41
C LYS A 72 5.66 -3.44 -4.75
N LEU A 73 5.70 -4.71 -4.39
CA LEU A 73 6.90 -5.47 -4.07
C LEU A 73 7.22 -6.35 -5.26
N GLU A 74 8.38 -6.15 -5.86
CA GLU A 74 8.85 -6.90 -7.00
C GLU A 74 10.11 -7.66 -6.64
N CYS A 75 10.07 -8.99 -6.73
CA CYS A 75 11.18 -9.88 -6.44
C CYS A 75 11.67 -10.53 -7.73
N ASN A 76 12.87 -10.17 -8.17
CA ASN A 76 13.45 -10.74 -9.37
C ASN A 76 14.13 -12.09 -9.07
N ASN A 77 13.78 -13.13 -9.82
CA ASN A 77 14.38 -14.44 -9.68
C ASN A 77 15.16 -14.78 -10.96
N THR A 78 16.39 -15.27 -10.83
CA THR A 78 17.24 -15.65 -11.97
C THR A 78 16.69 -16.82 -12.77
N LYS A 79 15.79 -17.64 -12.21
CA LYS A 79 15.25 -18.85 -12.86
C LYS A 79 13.77 -18.73 -13.27
N TYR A 80 13.03 -17.78 -12.69
CA TYR A 80 11.57 -17.69 -12.85
C TYR A 80 11.14 -16.24 -13.10
N ARG A 81 9.89 -16.06 -13.53
CA ARG A 81 9.33 -14.71 -13.70
C ARG A 81 9.40 -13.91 -12.38
N PRO A 82 9.63 -12.59 -12.44
CA PRO A 82 9.58 -11.73 -11.27
C PRO A 82 8.25 -11.91 -10.54
N THR A 83 8.32 -12.12 -9.23
CA THR A 83 7.12 -12.21 -8.39
C THR A 83 6.71 -10.82 -7.97
N VAL A 84 5.47 -10.44 -8.28
CA VAL A 84 4.93 -9.13 -7.96
C VAL A 84 3.78 -9.29 -6.96
N GLN A 85 3.85 -8.56 -5.87
CA GLN A 85 2.78 -8.45 -4.88
C GLN A 85 2.44 -6.98 -4.70
N THR A 86 1.15 -6.66 -4.54
CA THR A 86 0.72 -5.29 -4.27
C THR A 86 0.02 -5.18 -2.92
N ALA A 87 0.06 -3.98 -2.35
CA ALA A 87 -0.71 -3.62 -1.17
C ALA A 87 -1.22 -2.18 -1.31
N LYS A 88 -2.34 -1.89 -0.62
CA LYS A 88 -2.87 -0.54 -0.49
C LYS A 88 -2.42 0.04 0.85
N THR A 89 -2.21 1.35 0.88
CA THR A 89 -1.98 2.08 2.14
C THR A 89 -3.26 2.24 2.94
N ASP A 90 -3.12 2.44 4.24
CA ASP A 90 -4.18 2.80 5.16
C ASP A 90 -4.47 4.31 5.14
N LYS A 91 -5.34 4.74 6.07
CA LYS A 91 -5.73 6.14 6.27
C LYS A 91 -4.58 7.09 6.59
N ASN A 92 -3.47 6.58 7.12
CA ASN A 92 -2.30 7.37 7.47
C ASN A 92 -1.22 7.30 6.36
N GLY A 93 -1.52 6.67 5.22
CA GLY A 93 -0.56 6.41 4.16
C GLY A 93 0.41 5.27 4.49
N TYR A 94 0.22 4.54 5.58
CA TYR A 94 1.06 3.41 5.95
C TYR A 94 0.65 2.14 5.22
N PHE A 95 1.60 1.30 4.82
CA PHE A 95 1.30 0.00 4.23
C PHE A 95 2.04 -1.12 4.94
N PHE A 96 1.41 -2.29 4.93
CA PHE A 96 2.01 -3.54 5.38
C PHE A 96 1.73 -4.63 4.34
N LEU A 97 2.77 -5.07 3.63
CA LEU A 97 2.69 -6.00 2.51
C LEU A 97 3.34 -7.33 2.92
N LYS A 98 2.54 -8.40 3.01
CA LYS A 98 3.04 -9.77 3.20
C LYS A 98 3.47 -10.31 1.84
N ALA A 99 4.74 -10.69 1.70
CA ALA A 99 5.22 -11.36 0.49
C ALA A 99 4.59 -12.76 0.36
N PRO A 100 4.47 -13.31 -0.85
CA PRO A 100 4.01 -14.69 -1.00
C PRO A 100 4.97 -15.66 -0.28
N LYS A 101 4.41 -16.74 0.27
CA LYS A 101 5.14 -17.73 1.09
C LYS A 101 6.29 -18.43 0.34
N THR A 102 6.34 -18.30 -0.99
CA THR A 102 7.43 -18.80 -1.83
C THR A 102 8.71 -17.99 -1.70
N ILE A 103 8.63 -16.72 -1.26
CA ILE A 103 9.77 -15.83 -1.07
C ILE A 103 10.14 -15.80 0.41
N THR A 104 11.41 -16.06 0.70
CA THR A 104 11.96 -16.08 2.06
C THR A 104 13.08 -15.07 2.21
N THR A 105 13.53 -14.84 3.45
CA THR A 105 14.67 -14.00 3.82
C THR A 105 15.99 -14.32 3.12
N TYR A 106 16.10 -15.41 2.35
CA TYR A 106 17.29 -15.66 1.52
C TYR A 106 17.25 -14.88 0.20
N ALA A 107 16.05 -14.64 -0.34
CA ALA A 107 15.86 -14.00 -1.64
C ALA A 107 15.56 -12.49 -1.53
N PHE A 108 15.51 -11.95 -0.30
CA PHE A 108 15.09 -10.55 -0.05
C PHE A 108 15.95 -9.52 -0.79
N HIS A 109 17.24 -9.78 -0.98
CA HIS A 109 18.18 -8.88 -1.65
C HIS A 109 17.88 -8.70 -3.15
N LYS A 110 17.00 -9.54 -3.71
CA LYS A 110 16.49 -9.42 -5.09
C LYS A 110 15.09 -8.79 -5.15
N CYS A 111 14.56 -8.39 -4.00
CA CYS A 111 13.25 -7.76 -3.88
C CYS A 111 13.39 -6.25 -3.69
N MET A 112 12.56 -5.49 -4.38
CA MET A 112 12.49 -4.03 -4.27
C MET A 112 11.04 -3.59 -4.13
N ALA A 113 10.79 -2.60 -3.27
CA ALA A 113 9.47 -1.99 -3.12
C ALA A 113 9.42 -0.65 -3.86
N SER A 114 8.34 -0.37 -4.57
CA SER A 114 8.14 0.88 -5.32
C SER A 114 6.67 1.28 -5.37
N LEU A 115 6.42 2.50 -5.80
CA LEU A 115 5.07 3.01 -6.04
C LEU A 115 4.49 2.39 -7.31
N ALA A 116 3.21 2.05 -7.26
CA ALA A 116 2.46 1.58 -8.43
C ALA A 116 1.45 2.64 -8.89
N SER A 117 0.54 3.06 -8.01
CA SER A 117 -0.48 4.06 -8.35
C SER A 117 -0.98 4.82 -7.14
N SER A 118 -1.57 5.98 -7.38
CA SER A 118 -2.20 6.82 -6.36
C SER A 118 -3.68 7.00 -6.68
N PRO A 119 -4.56 6.97 -5.66
CA PRO A 119 -5.98 7.26 -5.82
C PRO A 119 -6.27 8.76 -5.96
N VAL A 120 -5.31 9.62 -5.60
CA VAL A 120 -5.49 11.08 -5.61
C VAL A 120 -5.15 11.62 -6.99
N PRO A 121 -6.10 12.22 -7.74
CA PRO A 121 -5.85 12.66 -9.11
C PRO A 121 -4.82 13.80 -9.18
N SER A 122 -4.78 14.67 -8.17
CA SER A 122 -3.77 15.72 -8.04
C SER A 122 -2.40 15.21 -7.60
N CYS A 123 -2.20 13.90 -7.41
CA CYS A 123 -0.96 13.35 -6.89
C CYS A 123 -0.67 11.94 -7.40
N GLN A 124 -0.49 11.81 -8.73
CA GLN A 124 -0.41 10.51 -9.41
C GLN A 124 1.01 10.10 -9.84
N LYS A 125 1.92 11.04 -10.05
CA LYS A 125 3.23 10.76 -10.64
C LYS A 125 4.18 10.22 -9.58
N PRO A 126 4.73 8.99 -9.70
CA PRO A 126 5.70 8.49 -8.72
C PRO A 126 6.95 9.37 -8.64
N SER A 127 7.40 9.68 -7.42
CA SER A 127 8.67 10.38 -7.19
C SER A 127 9.84 9.39 -7.11
N ALA A 128 11.02 9.80 -7.55
CA ALA A 128 12.26 9.02 -7.39
C ALA A 128 12.74 8.97 -5.93
N LEU A 129 12.17 9.80 -5.05
CA LEU A 129 12.51 9.87 -3.63
C LEU A 129 12.55 8.47 -2.99
N HIS A 130 13.68 8.15 -2.35
CA HIS A 130 13.94 6.88 -1.69
C HIS A 130 13.75 5.62 -2.58
N GLY A 131 13.85 5.77 -3.90
CA GLY A 131 13.64 4.67 -4.85
C GLY A 131 12.16 4.42 -5.15
N GLY A 132 11.27 5.40 -4.94
CA GLY A 132 9.83 5.26 -5.19
C GLY A 132 9.48 4.87 -6.63
N THR A 133 10.30 5.22 -7.63
CA THR A 133 10.12 4.84 -9.05
C THR A 133 10.81 3.52 -9.40
N VAL A 134 12.11 3.43 -9.13
CA VAL A 134 12.99 2.31 -9.56
C VAL A 134 12.95 1.11 -8.62
N GLY A 135 12.58 1.31 -7.36
CA GLY A 135 12.64 0.31 -6.30
C GLY A 135 13.57 0.71 -5.16
N ALA A 136 13.07 0.61 -3.93
CA ALA A 136 13.85 0.73 -2.71
C ALA A 136 14.39 -0.62 -2.25
N VAL A 137 15.62 -0.61 -1.75
CA VAL A 137 16.22 -1.75 -1.08
C VAL A 137 15.55 -1.96 0.28
N LEU A 138 15.20 -3.21 0.57
CA LEU A 138 14.56 -3.61 1.82
C LEU A 138 15.57 -3.61 2.97
N ARG A 139 15.26 -2.90 4.06
CA ARG A 139 16.07 -2.85 5.28
C ARG A 139 15.49 -3.80 6.35
N PRO A 140 16.22 -4.82 6.81
CA PRO A 140 15.67 -5.79 7.75
C PRO A 140 15.44 -5.19 9.14
N GLU A 141 14.29 -5.48 9.71
CA GLU A 141 13.92 -5.19 11.10
C GLU A 141 13.88 -6.48 11.94
N LYS A 142 13.49 -6.32 13.21
CA LYS A 142 13.27 -7.45 14.11
C LYS A 142 12.21 -8.41 13.55
N PRO A 143 12.43 -9.73 13.69
CA PRO A 143 11.43 -10.71 13.31
C PRO A 143 10.23 -10.68 14.26
N VAL A 144 9.05 -10.97 13.72
CA VAL A 144 7.77 -11.03 14.43
C VAL A 144 7.02 -12.30 14.05
N MET A 145 6.16 -12.77 14.95
CA MET A 145 5.26 -13.88 14.68
C MET A 145 3.92 -13.34 14.20
N ILE A 146 3.56 -13.62 12.95
CA ILE A 146 2.28 -13.21 12.36
C ILE A 146 1.54 -14.48 11.97
N ASP A 147 0.32 -14.66 12.48
CA ASP A 147 -0.49 -15.85 12.22
C ASP A 147 0.26 -17.16 12.54
N LYS A 148 1.03 -17.18 13.64
CA LYS A 148 1.92 -18.28 14.08
C LYS A 148 3.08 -18.61 13.11
N LEU A 149 3.34 -17.78 12.11
CA LEU A 149 4.46 -17.93 11.18
C LEU A 149 5.55 -16.89 11.47
N PRO A 150 6.83 -17.25 11.34
CA PRO A 150 7.93 -16.32 11.57
C PRO A 150 8.13 -15.41 10.35
N TYR A 151 7.87 -14.12 10.50
CA TYR A 151 8.16 -13.10 9.51
C TYR A 151 9.36 -12.28 9.94
N THR A 152 10.26 -11.98 9.01
CA THR A 152 11.15 -10.82 9.16
C THR A 152 10.46 -9.64 8.49
N VAL A 153 10.23 -8.58 9.26
CA VAL A 153 9.71 -7.32 8.73
C VAL A 153 10.86 -6.55 8.10
N PHE A 154 10.60 -5.88 6.98
CA PHE A 154 11.54 -5.01 6.32
C PHE A 154 10.93 -3.62 6.19
N THR A 155 11.73 -2.60 6.45
CA THR A 155 11.38 -1.20 6.26
C THR A 155 11.95 -0.68 4.94
N VAL A 156 11.27 0.30 4.37
CA VAL A 156 11.75 1.11 3.25
C VAL A 156 11.64 2.59 3.59
N GLY A 157 12.38 3.44 2.88
CA GLY A 157 12.24 4.88 3.03
C GLY A 157 10.82 5.33 2.68
N PRO A 158 10.33 6.44 3.26
CA PRO A 158 9.01 6.96 2.94
C PRO A 158 8.94 7.30 1.45
N PHE A 159 7.94 6.77 0.75
CA PHE A 159 7.72 7.08 -0.65
C PHE A 159 6.86 8.31 -0.81
N ALA A 160 6.92 8.92 -1.99
CA ALA A 160 6.01 10.00 -2.30
C ALA A 160 5.62 10.07 -3.78
N PHE A 161 4.43 10.58 -4.04
CA PHE A 161 4.00 11.03 -5.36
C PHE A 161 4.26 12.53 -5.52
N GLU A 162 4.57 12.94 -6.76
CA GLU A 162 4.62 14.34 -7.16
C GLU A 162 3.19 14.89 -7.34
N PRO A 163 2.92 16.11 -6.87
CA PRO A 163 1.64 16.77 -7.05
C PRO A 163 1.49 17.33 -8.48
N GLN A 164 0.24 17.50 -8.91
CA GLN A 164 -0.12 18.29 -10.07
C GLN A 164 -0.35 19.73 -9.63
N CYS A 165 0.57 20.62 -10.00
CA CYS A 165 0.51 22.03 -9.66
C CYS A 165 0.00 22.83 -10.85
N LYS A 166 -1.02 23.64 -10.64
CA LYS A 166 -1.43 24.66 -11.60
C LYS A 166 -0.44 25.82 -11.44
N HIS A 167 0.37 26.06 -12.46
CA HIS A 167 1.25 27.22 -12.55
C HIS A 167 0.48 28.43 -13.09
#